data_AF-S8GM07-F1
#
_entry.id   AF-S8GM07-F1
#
_cell.length_a   1.000
_cell.length_b   1.000
_cell.length_c   1.000
_cell.angle_alpha   90.00
_cell.angle_beta   90.00
_cell.angle_gamma   90.00
#
_symmetry.space_group_name_H-M   'P 1'
#
loop_
_entity.id
_entity.type
_entity.pdbx_description
1 polymer ?
#
loop_
_entity_poly.entity_id
_entity_poly.type
_entity_poly.pdbx_seq_one_letter_code
_entity_poly.pdbx_strand_id
1 'polypeptide(L)'
;MKIRMLKSFLVAAGLFAFLACQKEVAYHLYQPIPSTGWARNDTLTFTLPPTLPAGNYAVEIGIRNKNDYRYRDLWIYVGRYLGDSNHYESEKVHLYVADKTGKWKGSGTSGLYQFTVPYLKEIKIGEGETKRTFSIASCMQDERLTGLSDIGLRILYR
;
A
#
# COMPACT_ATOMS: atom_id res chain seq x y z
N MET A 1 24.86 61.09 -16.31
CA MET A 1 23.56 61.73 -16.63
C MET A 1 22.72 60.67 -17.33
N LYS A 2 21.57 60.15 -16.86
CA LYS A 2 20.73 60.30 -15.67
C LYS A 2 20.16 58.90 -15.41
N ILE A 3 20.30 58.41 -14.17
CA ILE A 3 19.45 57.33 -13.63
C ILE A 3 18.11 57.98 -13.30
N ARG A 4 16.97 57.40 -13.73
CA ARG A 4 15.63 57.64 -13.16
C ARG A 4 14.62 56.55 -13.57
N MET A 5 14.64 55.50 -12.75
CA MET A 5 13.51 54.80 -12.10
C MET A 5 12.09 55.08 -12.64
N LEU A 6 11.34 54.01 -12.97
CA LEU A 6 9.90 53.98 -12.69
C LEU A 6 9.41 52.58 -12.27
N LYS A 7 9.03 52.54 -10.99
CA LYS A 7 8.26 51.61 -10.15
C LYS A 7 7.35 50.55 -10.83
N SER A 8 7.27 49.42 -10.13
CA SER A 8 6.25 48.36 -10.18
C SER A 8 6.26 47.42 -11.39
N PHE A 9 6.85 46.24 -11.19
CA PHE A 9 6.03 45.03 -11.25
C PHE A 9 6.50 44.07 -10.15
N LEU A 10 5.89 44.27 -8.98
CA LEU A 10 5.77 43.27 -7.94
C LEU A 10 5.38 41.92 -8.56
N VAL A 11 6.05 40.85 -8.12
CA VAL A 11 5.55 39.47 -8.14
C VAL A 11 5.36 38.88 -9.55
N ALA A 12 6.46 38.64 -10.27
CA ALA A 12 6.44 37.66 -11.37
C ALA A 12 6.66 36.25 -10.79
N ALA A 13 5.57 35.72 -10.24
CA ALA A 13 5.23 34.30 -10.23
C ALA A 13 6.38 33.30 -10.07
N GLY A 14 6.97 33.27 -8.87
CA GLY A 14 7.50 32.03 -8.30
C GLY A 14 6.36 31.08 -7.97
N LEU A 15 5.70 30.55 -9.00
CA LEU A 15 4.67 29.52 -8.85
C LEU A 15 5.10 28.31 -9.69
N PHE A 16 6.25 27.72 -9.33
CA PHE A 16 6.47 26.31 -9.64
C PHE A 16 5.44 25.54 -8.81
N ALA A 17 4.28 25.31 -9.41
CA ALA A 17 3.34 24.33 -8.91
C ALA A 17 4.09 23.01 -8.82
N PHE A 18 4.35 22.56 -7.59
CA PHE A 18 4.69 21.18 -7.33
C PHE A 18 3.48 20.36 -7.77
N LEU A 19 3.45 19.94 -9.05
CA LEU A 19 2.61 18.85 -9.50
C LEU A 19 3.16 17.60 -8.83
N ALA A 20 2.84 17.41 -7.55
CA ALA A 20 2.98 16.14 -6.90
C ALA A 20 2.03 15.19 -7.64
N CYS A 21 2.57 14.42 -8.58
CA CYS A 21 1.84 13.38 -9.29
C CYS A 21 1.53 12.26 -8.29
N GLN A 22 0.48 12.44 -7.50
CA GLN A 22 -0.09 11.38 -6.69
C GLN A 22 -0.98 10.56 -7.61
N LYS A 23 -0.64 9.27 -7.77
CA LYS A 23 -1.49 8.34 -8.52
C LYS A 23 -2.85 8.24 -7.84
N GLU A 24 -3.90 8.35 -8.64
CA GLU A 24 -5.27 8.21 -8.16
C GLU A 24 -5.53 6.76 -7.69
N VAL A 25 -6.16 6.63 -6.53
CA VAL A 25 -6.48 5.33 -5.92
C VAL A 25 -7.83 4.86 -6.44
N ALA A 26 -7.85 3.77 -7.20
CA ALA A 26 -9.06 3.19 -7.76
C ALA A 26 -9.84 2.37 -6.71
N TYR A 27 -9.12 1.70 -5.81
CA TYR A 27 -9.72 0.90 -4.74
C TYR A 27 -8.74 0.77 -3.57
N HIS A 28 -9.25 0.75 -2.35
CA HIS A 28 -8.45 0.36 -1.20
C HIS A 28 -9.29 -0.32 -0.13
N LEU A 29 -8.72 -1.34 0.52
CA LEU A 29 -9.33 -2.01 1.66
C LEU A 29 -8.24 -2.35 2.68
N TYR A 30 -8.51 -2.08 3.96
CA TYR A 30 -7.73 -2.56 5.09
C TYR A 30 -8.56 -3.57 5.86
N GLN A 31 -7.99 -4.74 6.12
CA GLN A 31 -8.59 -5.77 6.95
C GLN A 31 -7.91 -5.78 8.31
N PRO A 32 -8.69 -5.77 9.40
CA PRO A 32 -8.14 -5.75 10.74
C PRO A 32 -7.54 -7.11 11.09
N ILE A 33 -6.42 -7.08 11.80
CA ILE A 33 -5.85 -8.24 12.48
C ILE A 33 -6.48 -8.34 13.88
N PRO A 34 -6.91 -9.54 14.32
CA PRO A 34 -7.41 -9.74 15.67
C PRO A 34 -6.43 -9.24 16.74
N SER A 35 -6.93 -8.71 17.85
CA SER A 35 -6.08 -8.25 18.96
C SER A 35 -5.19 -9.35 19.55
N THR A 36 -5.59 -10.62 19.40
CA THR A 36 -4.81 -11.80 19.78
C THR A 36 -3.66 -12.12 18.80
N GLY A 37 -3.49 -11.33 17.74
CA GLY A 37 -2.46 -11.49 16.71
C GLY A 37 -2.96 -12.20 15.45
N TRP A 38 -2.18 -12.13 14.38
CA TRP A 38 -2.44 -12.80 13.11
C TRP A 38 -1.95 -14.24 13.18
N ALA A 39 -2.87 -15.21 13.06
CA ALA A 39 -2.51 -16.62 13.17
C ALA A 39 -1.70 -17.08 11.95
N ARG A 40 -0.75 -17.99 12.14
CA ARG A 40 0.12 -18.52 11.07
C ARG A 40 -0.65 -19.07 9.86
N ASN A 41 -1.77 -19.75 10.12
CA ASN A 41 -2.58 -20.40 9.08
C ASN A 41 -3.75 -19.52 8.59
N ASP A 42 -3.79 -18.26 9.01
CA ASP A 42 -4.85 -17.32 8.64
C ASP A 42 -4.45 -16.53 7.39
N THR A 43 -5.38 -16.40 6.45
CA THR A 43 -5.19 -15.74 5.16
C THR A 43 -6.24 -14.67 4.95
N LEU A 44 -5.79 -13.43 4.78
CA LEU A 44 -6.65 -12.30 4.46
C LEU A 44 -6.98 -12.33 2.97
N THR A 45 -8.26 -12.12 2.65
CA THR A 45 -8.76 -12.24 1.27
C THR A 45 -9.39 -10.93 0.83
N PHE A 46 -8.82 -10.31 -0.20
CA PHE A 46 -9.24 -9.03 -0.75
C PHE A 46 -9.87 -9.26 -2.13
N THR A 47 -11.20 -9.20 -2.21
CA THR A 47 -11.91 -9.25 -3.48
C THR A 47 -12.10 -7.84 -4.02
N LEU A 48 -11.61 -7.59 -5.23
CA LEU A 48 -11.82 -6.32 -5.91
C LEU A 48 -13.29 -6.22 -6.36
N PRO A 49 -13.90 -5.03 -6.23
CA PRO A 49 -15.32 -4.89 -6.54
C PRO A 49 -15.56 -5.03 -8.06
N PRO A 50 -16.71 -5.56 -8.47
CA PRO A 50 -17.07 -5.65 -9.89
C PRO A 50 -17.22 -4.27 -10.55
N THR A 51 -17.42 -3.22 -9.75
CA THR A 51 -17.46 -1.82 -10.21
C THR A 51 -16.09 -1.26 -10.61
N LEU A 52 -14.98 -1.95 -10.26
CA LEU A 52 -13.65 -1.58 -10.74
C LEU A 52 -13.57 -1.88 -12.25
N PRO A 53 -13.38 -0.86 -13.12
CA PRO A 53 -13.42 -1.07 -14.56
C PRO A 53 -12.26 -1.94 -15.05
N ALA A 54 -12.41 -2.52 -16.25
CA ALA A 54 -11.30 -3.15 -16.93
C ALA A 54 -10.19 -2.12 -17.23
N GLY A 55 -8.94 -2.53 -17.14
CA GLY A 55 -7.81 -1.62 -17.31
C GLY A 55 -6.52 -2.11 -16.70
N ASN A 56 -5.51 -1.25 -16.74
CA ASN A 56 -4.22 -1.49 -16.11
C ASN A 56 -4.17 -0.77 -14.76
N TYR A 57 -3.55 -1.41 -13.78
CA TYR A 57 -3.45 -0.89 -12.42
C TYR A 57 -2.10 -1.19 -11.81
N ALA A 58 -1.70 -0.39 -10.83
CA ALA A 58 -0.63 -0.77 -9.90
C ALA A 58 -1.25 -1.32 -8.61
N VAL A 59 -0.51 -2.19 -7.93
CA VAL A 59 -0.90 -2.75 -6.63
C VAL A 59 0.10 -2.30 -5.57
N GLU A 60 -0.42 -1.86 -4.45
CA GLU A 60 0.33 -1.51 -3.25
C GLU A 60 -0.20 -2.31 -2.05
N ILE A 61 0.71 -2.62 -1.13
CA ILE A 61 0.38 -3.27 0.14
C ILE A 61 0.51 -2.24 1.25
N GLY A 62 -0.56 -2.08 2.02
CA GLY A 62 -0.61 -1.23 3.21
C GLY A 62 -0.35 -2.06 4.46
N ILE A 63 0.45 -1.53 5.38
CA ILE A 63 0.69 -2.15 6.69
C ILE A 63 0.35 -1.11 7.77
N ARG A 64 -0.41 -1.55 8.78
CA ARG A 64 -0.61 -0.81 10.02
C ARG A 64 -0.08 -1.61 11.20
N ASN A 65 0.84 -1.04 11.96
CA ASN A 65 1.41 -1.67 13.14
C ASN A 65 1.28 -0.76 14.37
N LYS A 66 1.29 -1.38 15.53
CA LYS A 66 1.29 -0.73 16.84
C LYS A 66 2.71 -0.73 17.42
N ASN A 67 2.89 0.00 18.52
CA ASN A 67 4.15 0.06 19.27
C ASN A 67 4.66 -1.31 19.76
N ASP A 68 3.77 -2.27 19.97
CA ASP A 68 4.08 -3.61 20.49
C ASP A 68 4.41 -4.62 19.39
N TYR A 69 4.48 -4.21 18.12
CA TYR A 69 5.06 -5.03 17.05
C TYR A 69 6.54 -5.24 17.31
N ARG A 70 7.00 -6.49 17.33
CA ARG A 70 8.33 -6.84 17.87
C ARG A 70 9.42 -6.91 16.80
N TYR A 71 9.04 -6.93 15.52
CA TYR A 71 9.95 -7.17 14.41
C TYR A 71 10.20 -5.88 13.64
N ARG A 72 11.42 -5.73 13.12
CA ARG A 72 11.74 -4.65 12.18
C ARG A 72 11.11 -4.90 10.81
N ASP A 73 10.92 -6.16 10.47
CA ASP A 73 10.46 -6.63 9.18
C ASP A 73 9.28 -7.59 9.29
N LEU A 74 8.55 -7.70 8.19
CA LEU A 74 7.40 -8.56 8.02
C LEU A 74 7.58 -9.33 6.72
N TRP A 75 7.41 -10.64 6.80
CA TRP A 75 7.38 -11.53 5.65
C TRP A 75 5.95 -12.01 5.42
N ILE A 76 5.46 -11.85 4.19
CA ILE A 76 4.13 -12.27 3.78
C ILE A 76 4.19 -13.06 2.48
N TYR A 77 3.22 -13.95 2.29
CA TYR A 77 2.85 -14.44 0.96
C TYR A 77 1.74 -13.56 0.41
N VAL A 78 1.85 -13.20 -0.87
CA VAL A 78 0.80 -12.52 -1.62
C VAL A 78 0.49 -13.36 -2.83
N GLY A 79 -0.78 -13.72 -3.02
CA GLY A 79 -1.21 -14.54 -4.13
C GLY A 79 -2.46 -14.01 -4.81
N ARG A 80 -2.67 -14.46 -6.06
CA ARG A 80 -3.82 -14.10 -6.90
C ARG A 80 -3.98 -15.09 -8.05
N TYR A 81 -5.15 -15.06 -8.68
CA TYR A 81 -5.37 -15.70 -9.98
C TYR A 81 -4.98 -14.77 -11.12
N LEU A 82 -4.47 -15.33 -12.22
CA LEU A 82 -4.21 -14.59 -13.46
C LEU A 82 -5.44 -14.63 -14.37
N GLY A 83 -6.16 -13.50 -14.41
CA GLY A 83 -7.46 -13.42 -15.09
C GLY A 83 -8.43 -14.48 -14.56
N ASP A 84 -9.30 -14.99 -15.44
CA ASP A 84 -10.23 -16.08 -15.08
C ASP A 84 -9.62 -17.48 -15.20
N SER A 85 -8.32 -17.61 -15.46
CA SER A 85 -7.65 -18.90 -15.54
C SER A 85 -7.61 -19.61 -14.18
N ASN A 86 -7.25 -20.90 -14.17
CA ASN A 86 -6.93 -21.63 -12.94
C ASN A 86 -5.45 -21.47 -12.54
N HIS A 87 -4.72 -20.58 -13.22
CA HIS A 87 -3.34 -20.28 -12.85
C HIS A 87 -3.34 -19.37 -11.62
N TYR A 88 -2.90 -19.92 -10.50
CA TYR A 88 -2.69 -19.19 -9.26
C TYR A 88 -1.19 -18.92 -9.07
N GLU A 89 -0.84 -17.66 -8.86
CA GLU A 89 0.52 -17.25 -8.52
C GLU A 89 0.57 -16.79 -7.06
N SER A 90 1.68 -17.08 -6.38
CA SER A 90 1.94 -16.61 -5.03
C SER A 90 3.42 -16.35 -4.85
N GLU A 91 3.77 -15.21 -4.27
CA GLU A 91 5.16 -14.82 -4.04
C GLU A 91 5.40 -14.43 -2.58
N LYS A 92 6.65 -14.58 -2.14
CA LYS A 92 7.08 -14.18 -0.81
C LYS A 92 7.61 -12.75 -0.87
N VAL A 93 7.01 -11.85 -0.10
CA VAL A 93 7.36 -10.43 -0.04
C VAL A 93 8.01 -10.11 1.30
N HIS A 94 9.13 -9.38 1.25
CA HIS A 94 9.83 -8.87 2.41
C HIS A 94 9.56 -7.38 2.61
N LEU A 95 9.00 -7.02 3.77
CA LEU A 95 8.62 -5.65 4.09
C LEU A 95 9.39 -5.17 5.33
N TYR A 96 10.14 -4.09 5.19
CA TYR A 96 10.70 -3.40 6.35
C TYR A 96 9.65 -2.46 6.94
N VAL A 97 9.17 -2.77 8.14
CA VAL A 97 8.17 -2.04 8.93
C VAL A 97 8.81 -0.95 9.79
N ALA A 98 10.08 -1.12 10.18
CA ALA A 98 10.93 -0.09 10.77
C ALA A 98 12.25 0.07 10.00
N ASP A 99 12.90 1.21 10.19
CA ASP A 99 14.26 1.44 9.69
C ASP A 99 15.33 0.73 10.55
N LYS A 100 16.60 0.91 10.18
CA LYS A 100 17.73 0.28 10.87
C LYS A 100 17.92 0.76 12.32
N THR A 101 17.37 1.91 12.68
CA THR A 101 17.41 2.48 14.04
C THR A 101 16.24 2.04 14.89
N GLY A 102 15.29 1.29 14.32
CA GLY A 102 14.07 0.85 15.01
C GLY A 102 12.91 1.85 14.92
N LYS A 103 13.07 2.94 14.15
CA LYS A 103 11.97 3.88 13.94
C LYS A 103 10.96 3.29 12.96
N TRP A 104 9.71 3.21 13.38
CA TRP A 104 8.59 2.74 12.54
C TRP A 104 8.44 3.58 11.27
N LYS A 105 8.14 2.91 10.16
CA LYS A 105 7.83 3.58 8.91
C LYS A 105 6.44 4.17 8.93
N GLY A 106 6.30 5.28 8.21
CA GLY A 106 5.02 5.96 8.04
C GLY A 106 4.76 7.02 9.11
N SER A 107 3.53 7.53 9.11
CA SER A 107 3.04 8.49 10.09
C SER A 107 1.97 7.83 10.96
N GLY A 108 1.83 8.35 12.17
CA GLY A 108 1.01 7.73 13.19
C GLY A 108 0.64 8.69 14.31
N THR A 109 -0.53 8.48 14.90
CA THR A 109 -0.93 9.12 16.15
C THR A 109 -1.19 8.04 17.19
N SER A 110 -0.92 8.32 18.46
CA SER A 110 -1.22 7.42 19.58
C SER A 110 -0.63 6.00 19.46
N GLY A 111 0.54 5.85 18.83
CA GLY A 111 1.23 4.55 18.75
C GLY A 111 0.73 3.59 17.65
N LEU A 112 -0.07 4.08 16.70
CA LEU A 112 -0.43 3.37 15.47
C LEU A 112 0.33 3.97 14.29
N TYR A 113 1.06 3.17 13.53
CA TYR A 113 1.86 3.59 12.38
C TYR A 113 1.29 2.98 11.11
N GLN A 114 1.25 3.78 10.04
CA GLN A 114 0.77 3.33 8.73
C GLN A 114 1.75 3.69 7.63
N PHE A 115 2.11 2.71 6.82
CA PHE A 115 2.80 2.94 5.56
C PHE A 115 2.26 2.03 4.46
N THR A 116 2.64 2.37 3.23
CA THR A 116 2.28 1.63 2.02
C THR A 116 3.54 1.38 1.21
N VAL A 117 3.62 0.22 0.55
CA VAL A 117 4.70 -0.13 -0.36
C VAL A 117 4.18 -0.52 -1.74
N PRO A 118 4.88 -0.15 -2.83
CA PRO A 118 4.63 -0.72 -4.14
C PRO A 118 4.87 -2.23 -4.12
N TYR A 119 3.93 -2.98 -4.70
CA TYR A 119 4.02 -4.42 -4.84
C TYR A 119 4.11 -4.80 -6.33
N LEU A 120 2.99 -4.80 -7.05
CA LEU A 120 2.98 -5.02 -8.50
C LEU A 120 2.95 -3.69 -9.23
N LYS A 121 3.91 -3.48 -10.13
CA LYS A 121 3.95 -2.27 -10.95
C LYS A 121 2.75 -2.23 -11.87
N GLU A 122 2.38 -3.34 -12.49
CA GLU A 122 1.28 -3.38 -13.44
C GLU A 122 0.54 -4.72 -13.33
N ILE A 123 -0.77 -4.64 -13.23
CA ILE A 123 -1.70 -5.74 -13.41
C ILE A 123 -2.74 -5.31 -14.44
N LYS A 124 -3.26 -6.26 -15.21
CA LYS A 124 -4.39 -6.05 -16.10
C LYS A 124 -5.62 -6.72 -15.51
N ILE A 125 -6.73 -6.00 -15.47
CA ILE A 125 -8.06 -6.52 -15.17
C ILE A 125 -8.83 -6.55 -16.49
N GLY A 126 -9.27 -7.74 -16.89
CA GLY A 126 -10.04 -7.96 -18.12
C GLY A 126 -11.50 -7.51 -18.00
N GLU A 127 -12.11 -7.21 -19.14
CA GLU A 127 -13.56 -7.02 -19.23
C GLU A 127 -14.28 -8.32 -18.84
N GLY A 128 -15.29 -8.22 -17.98
CA GLY A 128 -16.03 -9.38 -17.49
C GLY A 128 -15.25 -10.30 -16.54
N GLU A 129 -13.98 -10.00 -16.22
CA GLU A 129 -13.17 -10.86 -15.34
C GLU A 129 -13.85 -11.06 -13.99
N THR A 130 -13.95 -12.29 -13.52
CA THR A 130 -14.66 -12.63 -12.27
C THR A 130 -13.72 -12.95 -11.11
N LYS A 131 -12.55 -13.55 -11.40
CA LYS A 131 -11.56 -13.94 -10.40
C LYS A 131 -10.64 -12.79 -10.03
N ARG A 132 -11.17 -11.80 -9.30
CA ARG A 132 -10.44 -10.59 -8.89
C ARG A 132 -10.07 -10.60 -7.41
N THR A 133 -9.40 -11.65 -6.95
CA THR A 133 -9.08 -11.84 -5.52
C THR A 133 -7.58 -11.88 -5.28
N PHE A 134 -7.15 -11.15 -4.26
CA PHE A 134 -5.81 -11.24 -3.67
C PHE A 134 -5.90 -11.94 -2.32
N SER A 135 -4.96 -12.84 -2.06
CA SER A 135 -4.73 -13.47 -0.76
C SER A 135 -3.44 -12.92 -0.16
N ILE A 136 -3.46 -12.64 1.14
CA ILE A 136 -2.26 -12.26 1.89
C ILE A 136 -2.20 -13.09 3.16
N ALA A 137 -1.08 -13.78 3.38
CA ALA A 137 -0.82 -14.58 4.57
C ALA A 137 0.52 -14.20 5.19
N SER A 138 0.63 -14.27 6.52
CA SER A 138 1.92 -14.14 7.21
C SER A 138 2.78 -15.38 6.94
N CYS A 139 4.08 -15.21 6.74
CA CYS A 139 5.04 -16.31 6.76
C CYS A 139 6.14 -16.12 7.82
N MET A 140 5.77 -15.42 8.90
CA MET A 140 6.58 -15.30 10.11
C MET A 140 6.57 -16.61 10.92
N GLN A 141 7.53 -16.75 11.83
CA GLN A 141 7.68 -17.95 12.65
C GLN A 141 6.69 -18.03 13.82
N ASP A 142 6.07 -16.92 14.21
CA ASP A 142 5.10 -16.87 15.30
C ASP A 142 3.84 -17.69 14.98
N GLU A 143 3.31 -18.41 15.98
CA GLU A 143 1.97 -19.00 15.88
C GLU A 143 0.88 -17.92 15.76
N ARG A 144 1.08 -16.82 16.49
CA ARG A 144 0.25 -15.61 16.39
C ARG A 144 1.14 -14.38 16.41
N LEU A 145 1.18 -13.68 15.28
CA LEU A 145 1.96 -12.47 15.11
C LEU A 145 1.21 -11.27 15.70
N THR A 146 1.64 -10.79 16.87
CA THR A 146 1.02 -9.67 17.58
C THR A 146 1.57 -8.32 17.13
N GLY A 147 0.83 -7.24 17.38
CA GLY A 147 1.27 -5.85 17.14
C GLY A 147 1.00 -5.33 15.73
N LEU A 148 0.51 -6.16 14.81
CA LEU A 148 -0.13 -5.68 13.59
C LEU A 148 -1.58 -5.29 13.91
N SER A 149 -2.02 -4.16 13.34
CA SER A 149 -3.40 -3.69 13.43
C SER A 149 -4.19 -4.06 12.18
N ASP A 150 -3.61 -3.84 11.00
CA ASP A 150 -4.31 -4.06 9.73
C ASP A 150 -3.31 -4.39 8.63
N ILE A 151 -3.78 -5.15 7.64
CA ILE A 151 -3.14 -5.31 6.34
C ILE A 151 -4.07 -4.73 5.29
N GLY A 152 -3.52 -3.97 4.36
CA GLY A 152 -4.26 -3.31 3.31
C GLY A 152 -3.80 -3.70 1.92
N LEU A 153 -4.74 -3.64 0.99
CA LEU A 153 -4.50 -3.70 -0.44
C LEU A 153 -4.99 -2.40 -1.06
N ARG A 154 -4.17 -1.78 -1.91
CA ARG A 154 -4.50 -0.57 -2.67
C ARG A 154 -4.27 -0.82 -4.15
N ILE A 155 -5.25 -0.47 -4.96
CA ILE A 155 -5.21 -0.53 -6.42
C ILE A 155 -5.21 0.90 -6.92
N LEU A 156 -4.24 1.24 -7.77
CA LEU A 156 -4.05 2.58 -8.31
C LEU A 156 -4.19 2.58 -9.82
N TYR A 157 -4.80 3.63 -10.36
CA TYR A 157 -4.84 3.83 -11.81
C TYR A 157 -3.42 3.96 -12.39
N ARG A 158 -3.25 3.47 -13.62
CA ARG A 158 -2.00 3.49 -14.39
C ARG A 158 -2.12 4.33 -15.64
#